data_AF-A0A938CIG1-F1
#
_entry.id   AF-A0A938CIG1-F1
#
_cell.length_a   1.000
_cell.length_b   1.000
_cell.length_c   1.000
_cell.angle_alpha   90.00
_cell.angle_beta   90.00
_cell.angle_gamma   90.00
#
_symmetry.space_group_name_H-M   'P 1'
#
loop_
_entity.id
_entity.type
_entity.pdbx_description
1 polymer ?
#
loop_
_entity_poly.entity_id
_entity_poly.type
_entity_poly.pdbx_seq_one_letter_code
_entity_poly.pdbx_strand_id
1 'polypeptide(L)'
;MATRPMTGRRCLGGRPAERALVGALLLGLTPMGWCQVMGEIERLDPPQQGFYGKRLVAQGIPVLAHESVSDAALEEAARRLTEQLSRAPEIAGNLQRLGAEMHLIGKDQQTTDLPEYRDMKGKPFEGEATMDERGRGYGGLHASCAEENLLRLPSDRFTDHRDICRHEFAHTIMEFGLSPDNRELIEAQYRASTEAGRWKTMYAATNPGEFFAELTMWYFGTRGDYGKLDPPPQPGAYWLRAYDPEAYALLDDLYSGRLKPAPVEVVDLKRLPPEAEATTRSQPDQPATTVIFLNRTAQPVERFWLDFEGQRKSYGVVPPGGIASQSTYVTHAWLLTHPDGKVLGIWVPEEAVGRVIITDAAAD
;
A
#
# COMPACT_ATOMS: atom_id res chain seq x y z
N MET A 1 -17.72 6.76 -44.13
CA MET A 1 -16.27 6.46 -44.12
C MET A 1 -15.64 7.33 -43.07
N ALA A 2 -15.27 6.73 -41.94
CA ALA A 2 -14.82 7.42 -40.74
C ALA A 2 -13.34 7.80 -40.82
N THR A 3 -13.05 9.05 -40.49
CA THR A 3 -11.70 9.60 -40.28
C THR A 3 -11.23 9.26 -38.87
N ARG A 4 -10.13 8.50 -38.75
CA ARG A 4 -9.38 8.30 -37.49
C ARG A 4 -8.31 9.37 -37.33
N PRO A 5 -8.10 9.97 -36.15
CA PRO A 5 -6.90 10.76 -35.88
C PRO A 5 -5.77 9.86 -35.34
N MET A 6 -4.56 10.12 -35.81
CA MET A 6 -3.32 9.50 -35.32
C MET A 6 -2.93 10.10 -33.97
N THR A 7 -2.74 9.27 -32.95
CA THR A 7 -2.07 9.64 -31.70
C THR A 7 -0.56 9.62 -31.90
N GLY A 8 0.07 10.78 -31.75
CA GLY A 8 1.51 10.96 -31.89
C GLY A 8 2.28 10.43 -30.68
N ARG A 9 3.19 9.47 -30.91
CA ARG A 9 4.31 9.19 -30.01
C ARG A 9 5.37 10.29 -30.21
N ARG A 10 5.73 11.01 -29.15
CA ARG A 10 6.96 11.82 -29.10
C ARG A 10 7.91 11.23 -28.08
N CYS A 11 8.90 10.47 -28.56
CA CYS A 11 10.15 10.26 -27.84
C CYS A 11 11.15 11.29 -28.39
N LEU A 12 11.74 12.12 -27.52
CA LEU A 12 12.77 13.07 -27.90
C LEU A 12 14.07 12.30 -28.20
N GLY A 13 14.45 12.23 -29.47
CA GLY A 13 15.70 11.64 -29.93
C GLY A 13 16.84 12.66 -29.97
N GLY A 14 17.96 12.34 -29.31
CA GLY A 14 19.25 12.99 -29.53
C GLY A 14 19.88 12.56 -30.87
N ARG A 15 20.57 13.49 -31.53
CA ARG A 15 21.23 13.32 -32.84
C ARG A 15 22.63 12.66 -32.72
N PRO A 16 23.20 12.15 -33.84
CA PRO A 16 24.10 11.00 -33.85
C PRO A 16 25.59 11.35 -33.94
N ALA A 17 26.43 10.38 -33.59
CA ALA A 17 27.82 10.30 -34.06
C ALA A 17 28.08 8.91 -34.66
N GLU A 18 28.82 8.93 -35.76
CA GLU A 18 29.06 7.86 -36.74
C GLU A 18 30.06 6.77 -36.32
N ARG A 19 29.94 5.61 -37.01
CA ARG A 19 30.93 4.55 -37.34
C ARG A 19 31.32 3.54 -36.26
N ALA A 20 30.91 2.27 -36.46
CA ALA A 20 31.70 1.23 -37.14
C ALA A 20 30.96 -0.13 -37.08
N LEU A 21 30.83 -0.79 -38.24
CA LEU A 21 30.31 -2.17 -38.36
C LEU A 21 31.33 -3.17 -37.79
N VAL A 22 30.92 -3.99 -36.83
CA VAL A 22 31.40 -5.37 -36.67
C VAL A 22 30.20 -6.24 -36.32
N GLY A 23 29.92 -7.22 -37.19
CA GLY A 23 28.84 -8.18 -37.01
C GLY A 23 29.15 -9.20 -35.93
N ALA A 24 28.31 -9.25 -34.91
CA ALA A 24 28.18 -10.39 -34.01
C ALA A 24 26.69 -10.73 -33.93
N LEU A 25 26.35 -11.95 -34.35
CA LEU A 25 25.02 -12.52 -34.28
C LEU A 25 24.71 -12.82 -32.80
N LEU A 26 24.25 -11.81 -32.06
CA LEU A 26 23.69 -11.99 -30.72
C LEU A 26 22.19 -12.25 -30.87
N LEU A 27 21.78 -13.48 -30.54
CA LEU A 27 20.39 -13.83 -30.29
C LEU A 27 19.84 -12.85 -29.26
N GLY A 28 18.99 -11.94 -29.73
CA GLY A 28 18.36 -10.90 -28.92
C GLY A 28 17.38 -11.51 -27.93
N LEU A 29 17.84 -11.80 -26.72
CA LEU A 29 17.00 -11.70 -25.55
C LEU A 29 16.89 -10.21 -25.23
N THR A 30 15.91 -9.53 -25.81
CA THR A 30 15.48 -8.24 -25.29
C THR A 30 15.02 -8.47 -23.85
N PRO A 31 15.60 -7.79 -22.84
CA PRO A 31 14.95 -7.74 -21.55
C PRO A 31 13.59 -7.09 -21.80
N MET A 32 12.51 -7.75 -21.40
CA MET A 32 11.22 -7.08 -21.31
C MET A 32 11.43 -5.87 -20.42
N GLY A 33 11.51 -4.69 -21.02
CA GLY A 33 11.55 -3.43 -20.29
C GLY A 33 10.20 -3.29 -19.60
N TRP A 34 10.18 -3.47 -18.29
CA TRP A 34 9.00 -3.25 -17.46
C TRP A 34 8.78 -1.74 -17.32
N CYS A 35 8.39 -1.10 -18.42
CA CYS A 35 7.75 0.21 -18.35
C CYS A 35 6.24 -0.07 -18.35
N GLN A 36 5.68 -0.44 -17.19
CA GLN A 36 4.23 -0.46 -17.06
C GLN A 36 3.75 0.99 -17.11
N VAL A 37 3.10 1.32 -18.23
CA VAL A 37 2.45 2.59 -18.53
C VAL A 37 1.32 2.81 -17.52
N MET A 38 1.18 4.03 -16.99
CA MET A 38 -0.01 4.41 -16.21
C MET A 38 -1.27 4.10 -17.05
N GLY A 39 -2.25 3.43 -16.45
CA GLY A 39 -3.51 3.14 -17.13
C GLY A 39 -4.27 4.41 -17.54
N GLU A 40 -5.35 4.25 -18.30
CA GLU A 40 -6.38 5.30 -18.40
C GLU A 40 -7.29 5.24 -17.16
N ILE A 41 -7.93 6.36 -16.80
CA ILE A 41 -8.90 6.36 -15.71
C ILE A 41 -10.17 5.67 -16.18
N GLU A 42 -10.50 4.56 -15.54
CA GLU A 42 -11.75 3.83 -15.70
C GLU A 42 -12.84 4.44 -14.80
N ARG A 43 -14.05 4.61 -15.34
CA ARG A 43 -15.25 4.96 -14.59
C ARG A 43 -16.00 3.68 -14.24
N LEU A 44 -16.39 3.51 -12.99
CA LEU A 44 -17.05 2.32 -12.47
C LEU A 44 -18.53 2.61 -12.23
N ASP A 45 -19.40 1.92 -12.97
CA ASP A 45 -20.86 1.98 -12.81
C ASP A 45 -21.44 0.54 -12.86
N PRO A 46 -21.97 0.01 -11.74
CA PRO A 46 -22.07 0.66 -10.43
C PRO A 46 -20.70 0.87 -9.76
N PRO A 47 -20.58 1.84 -8.81
CA PRO A 47 -19.35 2.03 -8.04
C PRO A 47 -18.95 0.78 -7.25
N GLN A 48 -17.65 0.45 -7.25
CA GLN A 48 -17.12 -0.63 -6.43
C GLN A 48 -17.33 -0.32 -4.94
N GLN A 49 -17.82 -1.30 -4.18
CA GLN A 49 -18.18 -1.15 -2.75
C GLN A 49 -19.16 0.02 -2.49
N GLY A 50 -19.94 0.42 -3.49
CA GLY A 50 -20.88 1.53 -3.40
C GLY A 50 -20.23 2.90 -3.17
N PHE A 51 -18.91 3.03 -3.40
CA PHE A 51 -18.17 4.29 -3.18
C PHE A 51 -17.17 4.59 -4.30
N TYR A 52 -16.36 3.62 -4.70
CA TYR A 52 -15.29 3.83 -5.68
C TYR A 52 -15.86 3.89 -7.10
N GLY A 53 -16.13 5.09 -7.59
CA GLY A 53 -16.63 5.36 -8.94
C GLY A 53 -15.53 5.53 -9.99
N LYS A 54 -14.25 5.58 -9.57
CA LYS A 54 -13.10 5.73 -10.46
C LYS A 54 -11.95 4.81 -10.07
N ARG A 55 -11.27 4.27 -11.08
CA ARG A 55 -10.08 3.43 -10.93
C ARG A 55 -9.00 3.83 -11.93
N LEU A 56 -7.75 3.86 -11.48
CA LEU A 56 -6.55 3.99 -12.30
C LEU A 56 -5.52 2.98 -11.80
N VAL A 57 -4.76 2.32 -12.68
CA VAL A 57 -3.73 1.35 -12.24
C VAL A 57 -2.34 1.89 -12.50
N ALA A 58 -1.48 1.87 -11.47
CA ALA A 58 -0.08 2.31 -11.53
C ALA A 58 0.84 1.23 -10.97
N GLN A 59 1.78 0.71 -11.78
CA GLN A 59 2.67 -0.39 -11.38
C GLN A 59 1.91 -1.59 -10.80
N GLY A 60 0.74 -1.92 -11.39
CA GLY A 60 -0.15 -2.99 -10.94
C GLY A 60 -0.96 -2.70 -9.67
N ILE A 61 -0.80 -1.52 -9.06
CA ILE A 61 -1.53 -1.09 -7.86
C ILE A 61 -2.76 -0.27 -8.27
N PRO A 62 -3.97 -0.65 -7.86
CA PRO A 62 -5.17 0.15 -8.05
C PRO A 62 -5.13 1.46 -7.23
N VAL A 63 -5.40 2.57 -7.89
CA VAL A 63 -5.73 3.87 -7.32
C VAL A 63 -7.24 4.05 -7.45
N LEU A 64 -7.97 4.02 -6.34
CA LEU A 64 -9.43 4.06 -6.30
C LEU A 64 -9.91 5.37 -5.69
N ALA A 65 -11.00 5.93 -6.23
CA ALA A 65 -11.57 7.18 -5.73
C ALA A 65 -13.08 7.24 -5.94
N HIS A 66 -13.76 8.07 -5.14
CA HIS A 66 -15.14 8.47 -5.42
C HIS A 66 -15.25 9.28 -6.73
N GLU A 67 -16.43 9.29 -7.35
CA GLU A 67 -16.66 10.02 -8.61
C GLU A 67 -16.38 11.52 -8.52
N SER A 68 -16.54 12.12 -7.33
CA SER A 68 -16.35 13.55 -7.08
C SER A 68 -14.89 13.99 -6.96
N VAL A 69 -13.96 13.06 -6.74
CA VAL A 69 -12.52 13.37 -6.73
C VAL A 69 -12.11 13.80 -8.13
N SER A 70 -11.18 14.74 -8.31
CA SER A 70 -10.73 15.12 -9.66
C SER A 70 -9.89 14.02 -10.31
N ASP A 71 -9.87 13.99 -11.65
CA ASP A 71 -8.99 13.07 -12.40
C ASP A 71 -7.51 13.38 -12.18
N ALA A 72 -7.18 14.67 -12.08
CA ALA A 72 -5.84 15.13 -11.78
C ALA A 72 -5.29 14.53 -10.48
N ALA A 73 -6.14 14.33 -9.44
CA ALA A 73 -5.70 13.68 -8.20
C ALA A 73 -5.33 12.21 -8.41
N LEU A 74 -6.10 11.44 -9.20
CA LEU A 74 -5.75 10.05 -9.50
C LEU A 74 -4.45 9.97 -10.28
N GLU A 75 -4.29 10.81 -11.30
CA GLU A 75 -3.06 10.88 -12.10
C GLU A 75 -1.84 11.23 -11.24
N GLU A 76 -1.99 12.18 -10.32
CA GLU A 76 -0.91 12.67 -9.47
C GLU A 76 -0.54 11.69 -8.35
N ALA A 77 -1.50 10.90 -7.86
CA ALA A 77 -1.23 9.73 -7.00
C ALA A 77 -0.51 8.61 -7.79
N ALA A 78 -1.02 8.25 -8.96
CA ALA A 78 -0.41 7.24 -9.82
C ALA A 78 1.01 7.59 -10.27
N ARG A 79 1.29 8.88 -10.50
CA ARG A 79 2.64 9.39 -10.78
C ARG A 79 3.58 9.14 -9.60
N ARG A 80 3.17 9.48 -8.37
CA ARG A 80 3.97 9.23 -7.14
C ARG A 80 4.26 7.75 -6.91
N LEU A 81 3.24 6.90 -7.06
CA LEU A 81 3.39 5.45 -6.98
C LEU A 81 4.37 4.92 -8.04
N THR A 82 4.27 5.43 -9.27
CA THR A 82 5.21 5.08 -10.35
C THR A 82 6.64 5.51 -10.04
N GLU A 83 6.85 6.69 -9.45
CA GLU A 83 8.17 7.13 -9.01
C GLU A 83 8.75 6.20 -7.94
N GLN A 84 7.94 5.76 -6.98
CA GLN A 84 8.37 4.85 -5.91
C GLN A 84 8.64 3.41 -6.37
N LEU A 85 7.95 2.93 -7.41
CA LEU A 85 7.93 1.50 -7.73
C LEU A 85 8.56 1.12 -9.08
N SER A 86 8.64 2.02 -10.05
CA SER A 86 9.04 1.68 -11.44
C SER A 86 10.44 1.08 -11.58
N ARG A 87 11.32 1.32 -10.61
CA ARG A 87 12.68 0.77 -10.56
C ARG A 87 12.85 -0.35 -9.53
N ALA A 88 11.80 -0.69 -8.78
CA ALA A 88 11.81 -1.74 -7.77
C ALA A 88 10.69 -2.77 -8.05
N PRO A 89 10.78 -3.53 -9.16
CA PRO A 89 9.72 -4.43 -9.59
C PRO A 89 9.45 -5.58 -8.61
N GLU A 90 10.45 -6.02 -7.84
CA GLU A 90 10.27 -7.03 -6.79
C GLU A 90 9.36 -6.52 -5.65
N ILE A 91 9.54 -5.25 -5.23
CA ILE A 91 8.66 -4.59 -4.25
C ILE A 91 7.25 -4.46 -4.82
N ALA A 92 7.13 -3.94 -6.05
CA ALA A 92 5.83 -3.79 -6.71
C ALA A 92 5.10 -5.13 -6.83
N GLY A 93 5.82 -6.20 -7.19
CA GLY A 93 5.26 -7.55 -7.29
C GLY A 93 4.74 -8.09 -5.96
N ASN A 94 5.43 -7.83 -4.83
CA ASN A 94 4.96 -8.22 -3.51
C ASN A 94 3.66 -7.49 -3.13
N LEU A 95 3.64 -6.17 -3.32
CA LEU A 95 2.45 -5.35 -3.08
C LEU A 95 1.25 -5.80 -3.93
N GLN A 96 1.46 -6.08 -5.22
CA GLN A 96 0.43 -6.60 -6.11
C GLN A 96 -0.15 -7.95 -5.64
N ARG A 97 0.72 -8.90 -5.27
CA ARG A 97 0.27 -10.23 -4.81
C ARG A 97 -0.52 -10.15 -3.51
N LEU A 98 -0.10 -9.27 -2.60
CA LEU A 98 -0.78 -9.05 -1.33
C LEU A 98 -2.10 -8.27 -1.48
N GLY A 99 -2.31 -7.61 -2.63
CA GLY A 99 -3.53 -6.86 -2.93
C GLY A 99 -3.48 -5.43 -2.39
N ALA A 100 -2.32 -4.77 -2.47
CA ALA A 100 -2.20 -3.38 -2.06
C ALA A 100 -3.04 -2.45 -2.96
N GLU A 101 -3.65 -1.44 -2.36
CA GLU A 101 -4.48 -0.43 -3.01
C GLU A 101 -4.14 0.97 -2.47
N MET A 102 -4.37 2.00 -3.28
CA MET A 102 -4.28 3.42 -2.89
C MET A 102 -5.66 4.08 -3.03
N HIS A 103 -6.21 4.60 -1.95
CA HIS A 103 -7.56 5.14 -1.88
C HIS A 103 -7.54 6.65 -1.70
N LEU A 104 -8.26 7.36 -2.57
CA LEU A 104 -8.30 8.82 -2.54
C LEU A 104 -9.62 9.32 -1.96
N ILE A 105 -9.51 10.26 -1.02
CA ILE A 105 -10.62 11.09 -0.58
C ILE A 105 -10.54 12.47 -1.23
N GLY A 106 -11.69 13.00 -1.60
CA GLY A 106 -11.81 14.36 -2.14
C GLY A 106 -11.64 15.43 -1.07
N LYS A 107 -11.39 16.65 -1.52
CA LYS A 107 -11.22 17.82 -0.63
C LYS A 107 -12.42 18.12 0.29
N ASP A 108 -13.63 17.73 -0.12
CA ASP A 108 -14.88 17.93 0.61
C ASP A 108 -15.38 16.65 1.30
N GLN A 109 -14.61 15.55 1.23
CA GLN A 109 -14.87 14.29 1.91
C GLN A 109 -14.06 14.21 3.20
N GLN A 110 -14.35 13.25 4.06
CA GLN A 110 -13.56 12.90 5.25
C GLN A 110 -12.97 11.49 5.11
N THR A 111 -11.96 11.15 5.93
CA THR A 111 -11.28 9.85 5.85
C THR A 111 -12.26 8.71 6.11
N THR A 112 -13.16 8.89 7.08
CA THR A 112 -14.22 7.92 7.40
C THR A 112 -15.36 7.86 6.38
N ASP A 113 -15.31 8.62 5.28
CA ASP A 113 -16.26 8.40 4.17
C ASP A 113 -15.85 7.17 3.32
N LEU A 114 -14.55 6.79 3.38
CA LEU A 114 -14.04 5.54 2.80
C LEU A 114 -14.79 4.34 3.40
N PRO A 115 -15.19 3.35 2.58
CA PRO A 115 -15.91 2.17 3.05
C PRO A 115 -15.26 1.47 4.25
N GLU A 116 -13.95 1.28 4.19
CA GLU A 116 -13.17 0.56 5.21
C GLU A 116 -13.05 1.29 6.56
N TYR A 117 -13.33 2.60 6.60
CA TYR A 117 -13.27 3.41 7.82
C TYR A 117 -14.63 3.97 8.24
N ARG A 118 -15.72 3.62 7.52
CA ARG A 118 -17.05 4.17 7.76
C ARG A 118 -17.56 3.98 9.18
N ASP A 119 -17.25 2.82 9.75
CA ASP A 119 -17.64 2.50 11.13
C ASP A 119 -16.88 3.32 12.18
N MET A 120 -15.83 4.06 11.81
CA MET A 120 -15.06 4.92 12.72
C MET A 120 -15.62 6.36 12.80
N LYS A 121 -16.67 6.70 12.03
CA LYS A 121 -17.23 8.04 12.00
C LYS A 121 -17.59 8.55 13.40
N GLY A 122 -16.99 9.66 13.81
CA GLY A 122 -17.25 10.31 15.09
C GLY A 122 -16.79 9.53 16.33
N LYS A 123 -16.03 8.43 16.16
CA LYS A 123 -15.49 7.65 17.28
C LYS A 123 -14.06 8.11 17.62
N PRO A 124 -13.67 8.06 18.91
CA PRO A 124 -12.28 8.28 19.29
C PRO A 124 -11.35 7.29 18.59
N PHE A 125 -10.22 7.80 18.08
CA PHE A 125 -9.22 7.04 17.34
C PHE A 125 -7.83 7.40 17.86
N GLU A 126 -7.18 6.43 18.52
CA GLU A 126 -5.84 6.59 19.10
C GLU A 126 -5.70 7.84 20.00
N GLY A 127 -6.62 7.98 20.96
CA GLY A 127 -6.71 9.14 21.85
C GLY A 127 -8.14 9.66 21.90
N GLU A 128 -8.30 10.95 22.18
CA GLU A 128 -9.61 11.60 22.26
C GLU A 128 -10.11 12.11 20.89
N ALA A 129 -9.20 12.38 19.95
CA ALA A 129 -9.53 12.86 18.62
C ALA A 129 -10.17 11.76 17.75
N THR A 130 -11.02 12.15 16.82
CA THR A 130 -11.53 11.27 15.77
C THR A 130 -10.52 11.07 14.65
N MET A 131 -10.71 10.03 13.83
CA MET A 131 -9.88 9.77 12.66
C MET A 131 -9.86 10.97 11.68
N ASP A 132 -11.01 11.62 11.48
CA ASP A 132 -11.15 12.75 10.54
C ASP A 132 -10.47 14.04 11.03
N GLU A 133 -10.32 14.18 12.35
CA GLU A 133 -9.57 15.28 12.96
C GLU A 133 -8.07 15.01 12.91
N ARG A 134 -7.67 13.75 13.13
CA ARG A 134 -6.26 13.36 13.21
C ARG A 134 -5.54 13.41 11.86
N GLY A 135 -6.14 12.85 10.81
CA GLY A 135 -5.41 12.61 9.56
C GLY A 135 -6.27 12.74 8.31
N ARG A 136 -5.57 12.98 7.20
CA ARG A 136 -6.12 13.03 5.83
C ARG A 136 -5.53 11.96 4.92
N GLY A 137 -4.76 11.04 5.50
CA GLY A 137 -4.14 9.90 4.87
C GLY A 137 -3.69 8.94 5.95
N TYR A 138 -3.65 7.65 5.61
CA TYR A 138 -3.26 6.56 6.49
C TYR A 138 -2.58 5.46 5.69
N GLY A 139 -1.47 4.95 6.19
CA GLY A 139 -0.78 3.79 5.65
C GLY A 139 -1.55 2.48 5.86
N GLY A 140 -0.96 1.39 5.39
CA GLY A 140 -1.54 0.06 5.41
C GLY A 140 -1.51 -0.59 4.03
N LEU A 141 -2.00 -1.82 3.92
CA LEU A 141 -2.05 -2.50 2.62
C LEU A 141 -3.02 -1.77 1.68
N HIS A 142 -4.12 -1.26 2.21
CA HIS A 142 -4.92 -0.23 1.56
C HIS A 142 -4.53 1.12 2.19
N ALA A 143 -3.63 1.84 1.53
CA ALA A 143 -3.26 3.18 1.98
C ALA A 143 -4.27 4.21 1.46
N SER A 144 -4.34 5.36 2.12
CA SER A 144 -5.20 6.46 1.70
C SER A 144 -4.49 7.81 1.75
N CYS A 145 -4.92 8.73 0.90
CA CYS A 145 -4.46 10.11 0.91
C CYS A 145 -5.49 11.08 0.31
N ALA A 146 -5.34 12.37 0.57
CA ALA A 146 -6.33 13.38 0.20
C ALA A 146 -5.97 14.17 -1.06
N GLU A 147 -6.98 14.46 -1.87
CA GLU A 147 -6.91 15.24 -3.10
C GLU A 147 -6.23 16.60 -2.91
N GLU A 148 -6.58 17.33 -1.85
CA GLU A 148 -6.03 18.66 -1.61
C GLU A 148 -4.53 18.63 -1.33
N ASN A 149 -4.00 17.56 -0.73
CA ASN A 149 -2.56 17.40 -0.51
C ASN A 149 -1.84 17.01 -1.81
N LEU A 150 -2.41 16.08 -2.58
CA LEU A 150 -1.87 15.68 -3.88
C LEU A 150 -1.71 16.88 -4.83
N LEU A 151 -2.74 17.73 -4.89
CA LEU A 151 -2.84 18.87 -5.80
C LEU A 151 -2.42 20.20 -5.18
N ARG A 152 -2.01 20.22 -3.91
CA ARG A 152 -1.62 21.42 -3.15
C ARG A 152 -2.69 22.52 -3.19
N LEU A 153 -3.95 22.12 -3.00
CA LEU A 153 -5.06 23.06 -2.99
C LEU A 153 -5.02 23.92 -1.71
N PRO A 154 -5.60 25.13 -1.72
CA PRO A 154 -5.63 26.01 -0.54
C PRO A 154 -6.30 25.40 0.71
N SER A 155 -7.10 24.34 0.55
CA SER A 155 -7.76 23.62 1.63
C SER A 155 -6.87 22.59 2.33
N ASP A 156 -5.63 22.37 1.86
CA ASP A 156 -4.70 21.45 2.51
C ASP A 156 -4.32 21.93 3.92
N ARG A 157 -4.45 21.05 4.91
CA ARG A 157 -4.05 21.29 6.30
C ARG A 157 -2.53 21.42 6.41
N PHE A 158 -1.79 20.80 5.51
CA PHE A 158 -0.33 20.81 5.45
C PHE A 158 0.17 21.92 4.53
N THR A 159 0.04 23.17 5.01
CA THR A 159 0.49 24.39 4.28
C THR A 159 1.98 24.42 3.97
N ASP A 160 2.73 23.52 4.59
CA ASP A 160 4.15 23.38 4.50
C ASP A 160 4.57 22.43 3.35
N HIS A 161 3.58 21.93 2.59
CA HIS A 161 3.68 21.14 1.36
C HIS A 161 4.40 19.79 1.51
N ARG A 162 4.35 19.18 2.70
CA ARG A 162 4.76 17.78 2.89
C ARG A 162 3.88 16.84 2.06
N ASP A 163 4.48 15.78 1.54
CA ASP A 163 3.85 14.84 0.61
C ASP A 163 3.23 13.66 1.36
N ILE A 164 2.05 13.87 1.94
CA ILE A 164 1.37 12.87 2.78
C ILE A 164 1.11 11.60 1.99
N CYS A 165 0.66 11.71 0.73
CA CYS A 165 0.37 10.51 -0.06
C CYS A 165 1.60 9.60 -0.23
N ARG A 166 2.78 10.19 -0.42
CA ARG A 166 4.04 9.46 -0.50
C ARG A 166 4.48 8.89 0.86
N HIS A 167 4.27 9.64 1.94
CA HIS A 167 4.52 9.18 3.31
C HIS A 167 3.69 7.93 3.62
N GLU A 168 2.36 7.99 3.43
CA GLU A 168 1.48 6.86 3.73
C GLU A 168 1.79 5.62 2.87
N PHE A 169 2.08 5.82 1.58
CA PHE A 169 2.47 4.70 0.72
C PHE A 169 3.86 4.15 1.03
N ALA A 170 4.75 4.94 1.65
CA ALA A 170 6.02 4.42 2.14
C ALA A 170 5.82 3.43 3.30
N HIS A 171 4.83 3.64 4.18
CA HIS A 171 4.44 2.63 5.16
C HIS A 171 3.98 1.34 4.46
N THR A 172 3.15 1.43 3.41
CA THR A 172 2.73 0.26 2.62
C THR A 172 3.93 -0.50 2.05
N ILE A 173 4.90 0.22 1.45
CA ILE A 173 6.12 -0.38 0.91
C ILE A 173 6.90 -1.09 2.01
N MET A 174 7.16 -0.41 3.13
CA MET A 174 7.96 -0.97 4.21
C MET A 174 7.32 -2.22 4.81
N GLU A 175 6.01 -2.17 5.09
CA GLU A 175 5.32 -3.25 5.80
C GLU A 175 5.02 -4.47 4.91
N PHE A 176 4.67 -4.25 3.65
CA PHE A 176 4.14 -5.31 2.77
C PHE A 176 5.02 -5.57 1.53
N GLY A 177 5.78 -4.57 1.08
CA GLY A 177 6.63 -4.70 -0.11
C GLY A 177 7.98 -5.37 0.17
N LEU A 178 8.48 -5.25 1.40
CA LEU A 178 9.81 -5.68 1.80
C LEU A 178 9.81 -7.03 2.54
N SER A 179 10.91 -7.78 2.44
CA SER A 179 11.13 -8.96 3.27
C SER A 179 11.48 -8.57 4.72
N PRO A 180 11.37 -9.49 5.70
CA PRO A 180 11.84 -9.26 7.07
C PRO A 180 13.29 -8.76 7.13
N ASP A 181 14.20 -9.35 6.37
CA ASP A 181 15.61 -8.95 6.35
C ASP A 181 15.80 -7.52 5.80
N ASN A 182 15.01 -7.11 4.81
CA ASN A 182 15.07 -5.73 4.31
C ASN A 182 14.50 -4.73 5.32
N ARG A 183 13.45 -5.09 6.05
CA ARG A 183 12.92 -4.26 7.14
C ARG A 183 13.93 -4.11 8.27
N GLU A 184 14.64 -5.17 8.63
CA GLU A 184 15.72 -5.10 9.64
C GLU A 184 16.83 -4.13 9.24
N LEU A 185 17.18 -4.02 7.94
CA LEU A 185 18.13 -3.00 7.49
C LEU A 185 17.66 -1.57 7.77
N ILE A 186 16.36 -1.30 7.60
CA ILE A 186 15.75 0.00 7.90
C ILE A 186 15.76 0.25 9.42
N GLU A 187 15.37 -0.74 10.21
CA GLU A 187 15.39 -0.64 11.68
C GLU A 187 16.81 -0.44 12.23
N ALA A 188 17.80 -1.15 11.69
CA ALA A 188 19.20 -0.98 12.04
C ALA A 188 19.72 0.41 11.65
N GLN A 189 19.37 0.90 10.45
CA GLN A 189 19.75 2.24 10.03
C GLN A 189 19.08 3.32 10.88
N TYR A 190 17.81 3.14 11.26
CA TYR A 190 17.12 4.02 12.19
C TYR A 190 17.87 4.12 13.53
N ARG A 191 18.25 2.97 14.12
CA ARG A 191 19.04 2.94 15.37
C ARG A 191 20.38 3.64 15.19
N ALA A 192 21.14 3.33 14.14
CA ALA A 192 22.44 3.96 13.89
C ALA A 192 22.33 5.48 13.70
N SER A 193 21.33 5.95 12.95
CA SER A 193 21.10 7.37 12.68
C SER A 193 20.74 8.14 13.96
N THR A 194 19.86 7.57 14.77
CA THR A 194 19.41 8.20 16.03
C THR A 194 20.49 8.15 17.12
N GLU A 195 21.27 7.06 17.22
CA GLU A 195 22.44 6.96 18.11
C GLU A 195 23.54 7.97 17.74
N ALA A 196 23.70 8.28 16.44
CA ALA A 196 24.58 9.34 15.96
C ALA A 196 24.03 10.76 16.24
N GLY A 197 22.86 10.89 16.88
CA GLY A 197 22.23 12.16 17.23
C GLY A 197 21.50 12.85 16.07
N ARG A 198 21.35 12.20 14.90
CA ARG A 198 20.58 12.71 13.77
C ARG A 198 19.09 12.57 14.04
N TRP A 199 18.27 13.33 13.29
CA TRP A 199 16.80 13.30 13.33
C TRP A 199 16.17 13.70 14.66
N LYS A 200 16.98 14.04 15.66
CA LYS A 200 16.53 14.45 16.99
C LYS A 200 15.51 15.58 16.86
N THR A 201 14.39 15.45 17.55
CA THR A 201 13.24 16.38 17.54
C THR A 201 12.42 16.44 16.25
N MET A 202 12.79 15.66 15.23
CA MET A 202 12.00 15.53 13.99
C MET A 202 11.04 14.34 14.12
N TYR A 203 9.96 14.35 13.33
CA TYR A 203 8.98 13.26 13.36
C TYR A 203 9.57 11.91 12.94
N ALA A 204 10.59 11.93 12.06
CA ALA A 204 11.38 10.77 11.66
C ALA A 204 12.05 10.02 12.83
N ALA A 205 12.22 10.64 14.00
CA ALA A 205 12.79 9.99 15.19
C ALA A 205 11.75 9.29 16.08
N THR A 206 10.47 9.24 15.67
CA THR A 206 9.40 8.63 16.46
C THR A 206 9.54 7.10 16.53
N ASN A 207 9.72 6.46 15.38
CA ASN A 207 9.91 5.01 15.24
C ASN A 207 10.49 4.68 13.85
N PRO A 208 10.92 3.43 13.57
CA PRO A 208 11.49 3.05 12.28
C PRO A 208 10.56 3.24 11.07
N GLY A 209 9.24 3.10 11.25
CA GLY A 209 8.26 3.31 10.20
C GLY A 209 8.21 4.78 9.79
N GLU A 210 8.12 5.67 10.77
CA GLU A 210 8.13 7.13 10.54
C GLU A 210 9.45 7.61 9.97
N PHE A 211 10.55 7.04 10.44
CA PHE A 211 11.86 7.27 9.85
C PHE A 211 11.86 6.98 8.34
N PHE A 212 11.40 5.80 7.93
CA PHE A 212 11.37 5.44 6.52
C PHE A 212 10.41 6.31 5.70
N ALA A 213 9.21 6.58 6.22
CA ALA A 213 8.19 7.35 5.52
C ALA A 213 8.58 8.83 5.34
N GLU A 214 9.11 9.45 6.39
CA GLU A 214 9.61 10.82 6.34
C GLU A 214 10.81 10.95 5.38
N LEU A 215 11.81 10.05 5.48
CA LEU A 215 12.98 10.05 4.61
C LEU A 215 12.61 9.86 3.13
N THR A 216 11.58 9.06 2.85
CA THR A 216 11.07 8.86 1.49
C THR A 216 10.60 10.17 0.85
N MET A 217 9.95 11.06 1.61
CA MET A 217 9.54 12.37 1.09
C MET A 217 10.72 13.21 0.63
N TRP A 218 11.81 13.25 1.41
CA TRP A 218 13.05 13.92 0.99
C TRP A 218 13.67 13.25 -0.23
N TYR A 219 13.75 11.93 -0.27
CA TYR A 219 14.35 11.20 -1.38
C TYR A 219 13.72 11.58 -2.74
N PHE A 220 12.40 11.74 -2.79
CA PHE A 220 11.68 12.13 -4.01
C PHE A 220 11.48 13.65 -4.22
N GLY A 221 12.26 14.48 -3.53
CA GLY A 221 12.33 15.92 -3.86
C GLY A 221 11.50 16.85 -2.97
N THR A 222 10.69 16.31 -2.04
CA THR A 222 9.94 17.11 -1.05
C THR A 222 10.70 17.13 0.28
N ARG A 223 9.99 17.19 1.41
CA ARG A 223 10.61 17.11 2.74
C ARG A 223 9.63 16.52 3.73
N GLY A 224 10.17 15.93 4.78
CA GLY A 224 9.43 15.61 5.99
C GLY A 224 9.34 16.78 6.96
N ASP A 225 8.74 16.47 8.11
CA ASP A 225 8.70 17.31 9.29
C ASP A 225 10.10 17.37 9.92
N TYR A 226 10.58 18.59 10.13
CA TYR A 226 11.92 18.84 10.67
C TYR A 226 11.88 19.57 12.02
N GLY A 227 10.69 19.70 12.63
CA GLY A 227 10.51 20.42 13.89
C GLY A 227 11.05 21.85 13.84
N LYS A 228 12.20 22.07 14.50
CA LYS A 228 12.80 23.41 14.69
C LYS A 228 14.26 23.50 14.24
N LEU A 229 14.68 22.69 13.25
CA LEU A 229 16.04 22.75 12.72
C LEU A 229 16.36 24.13 12.11
N ASP A 230 17.53 24.69 12.46
CA ASP A 230 18.04 25.96 11.94
C ASP A 230 19.49 25.79 11.42
N PRO A 231 19.79 26.15 10.15
CA PRO A 231 18.84 26.61 9.12
C PRO A 231 17.82 25.52 8.73
N PRO A 232 16.62 25.89 8.25
CA PRO A 232 15.65 24.93 7.77
C PRO A 232 16.23 24.03 6.67
N PRO A 233 15.89 22.73 6.66
CA PRO A 233 16.39 21.81 5.66
C PRO A 233 15.83 22.17 4.27
N GLN A 234 16.68 22.04 3.26
CA GLN A 234 16.22 22.17 1.88
C GLN A 234 15.42 20.93 1.48
N PRO A 235 14.31 21.07 0.74
CA PRO A 235 13.63 19.93 0.17
C PRO A 235 14.55 19.14 -0.76
N GLY A 236 14.40 17.82 -0.73
CA GLY A 236 14.96 16.91 -1.71
C GLY A 236 16.17 16.08 -1.26
N ALA A 237 16.51 15.15 -2.15
CA ALA A 237 17.44 14.06 -1.87
C ALA A 237 18.86 14.53 -1.55
N TYR A 238 19.27 15.70 -2.09
CA TYR A 238 20.59 16.26 -1.82
C TYR A 238 20.78 16.66 -0.35
N TRP A 239 19.73 17.20 0.29
CA TRP A 239 19.80 17.54 1.71
C TRP A 239 19.88 16.25 2.55
N LEU A 240 19.01 15.28 2.27
CA LEU A 240 19.05 13.96 2.93
C LEU A 240 20.43 13.31 2.80
N ARG A 241 21.01 13.29 1.60
CA ARG A 241 22.34 12.72 1.35
C ARG A 241 23.45 13.43 2.11
N ALA A 242 23.34 14.74 2.31
CA ALA A 242 24.34 15.52 3.07
C ALA A 242 24.18 15.33 4.58
N TYR A 243 22.94 15.22 5.06
CA TYR A 243 22.61 15.11 6.49
C TYR A 243 22.82 13.69 7.04
N ASP A 244 22.34 12.68 6.29
CA ASP A 244 22.42 11.26 6.62
C ASP A 244 22.76 10.42 5.38
N PRO A 245 24.05 10.36 4.99
CA PRO A 245 24.47 9.70 3.77
C PRO A 245 24.20 8.18 3.78
N GLU A 246 24.28 7.55 4.96
CA GLU A 246 23.99 6.12 5.10
C GLU A 246 22.50 5.82 4.91
N ALA A 247 21.62 6.60 5.53
CA ALA A 247 20.18 6.45 5.32
C ALA A 247 19.76 6.77 3.88
N TYR A 248 20.37 7.80 3.26
CA TYR A 248 20.18 8.07 1.84
C TYR A 248 20.56 6.86 0.97
N ALA A 249 21.72 6.25 1.22
CA ALA A 249 22.20 5.12 0.44
C ALA A 249 21.25 3.92 0.53
N LEU A 250 20.71 3.64 1.73
CA LEU A 250 19.72 2.59 1.92
C LEU A 250 18.43 2.84 1.12
N LEU A 251 17.89 4.06 1.16
CA LEU A 251 16.73 4.44 0.34
C LEU A 251 17.04 4.35 -1.15
N ASP A 252 18.24 4.77 -1.58
CA ASP A 252 18.64 4.69 -2.98
C ASP A 252 18.77 3.23 -3.44
N ASP A 253 19.30 2.33 -2.61
CA ASP A 253 19.36 0.91 -2.92
C ASP A 253 17.96 0.31 -3.10
N LEU A 254 17.02 0.68 -2.23
CA LEU A 254 15.61 0.25 -2.31
C LEU A 254 14.91 0.81 -3.56
N TYR A 255 14.85 2.13 -3.69
CA TYR A 255 14.09 2.78 -4.77
C TYR A 255 14.74 2.66 -6.16
N SER A 256 16.00 2.21 -6.23
CA SER A 256 16.65 1.88 -7.51
C SER A 256 16.64 0.38 -7.86
N GLY A 257 16.05 -0.46 -7.01
CA GLY A 257 15.93 -1.91 -7.22
C GLY A 257 17.23 -2.69 -6.98
N ARG A 258 18.21 -2.11 -6.29
CA ARG A 258 19.44 -2.82 -5.88
C ARG A 258 19.21 -3.65 -4.62
N LEU A 259 18.37 -3.17 -3.71
CA LEU A 259 17.86 -3.95 -2.59
C LEU A 259 16.62 -4.71 -3.06
N LYS A 260 16.71 -6.05 -3.09
CA LYS A 260 15.67 -6.92 -3.66
C LYS A 260 15.03 -7.77 -2.57
N PRO A 261 13.75 -7.56 -2.24
CA PRO A 261 13.05 -8.45 -1.34
C PRO A 261 12.84 -9.83 -1.98
N ALA A 262 12.83 -10.84 -1.12
CA ALA A 262 12.32 -12.15 -1.50
C ALA A 262 10.85 -12.01 -1.95
N PRO A 263 10.41 -12.73 -2.99
CA PRO A 263 9.01 -12.75 -3.38
C PRO A 263 8.14 -13.27 -2.24
N VAL A 264 7.03 -12.58 -1.98
CA VAL A 264 5.99 -13.08 -1.08
C VAL A 264 5.09 -14.02 -1.86
N GLU A 265 5.02 -15.28 -1.42
CA GLU A 265 4.05 -16.24 -1.95
C GLU A 265 2.70 -16.03 -1.26
N VAL A 266 1.66 -15.84 -2.09
CA VAL A 266 0.29 -15.61 -1.62
C VAL A 266 -0.60 -16.64 -2.29
N VAL A 267 -1.41 -17.34 -1.49
CA VAL A 267 -2.36 -18.36 -1.95
C VAL A 267 -3.78 -17.97 -1.59
N ASP A 268 -4.70 -18.02 -2.55
CA ASP A 268 -6.12 -17.87 -2.27
C ASP A 268 -6.61 -19.11 -1.53
N LEU A 269 -6.96 -18.95 -0.26
CA LEU A 269 -7.32 -20.07 0.59
C LEU A 269 -8.66 -20.65 0.16
N LYS A 270 -8.70 -21.99 0.11
CA LYS A 270 -9.92 -22.72 -0.19
C LYS A 270 -10.93 -22.57 0.95
N ARG A 271 -12.16 -22.18 0.60
CA ARG A 271 -13.29 -22.15 1.53
C ARG A 271 -13.75 -23.58 1.85
N LEU A 272 -13.71 -23.94 3.12
CA LEU A 272 -14.43 -25.08 3.69
C LEU A 272 -15.88 -24.66 3.99
N PRO A 273 -16.86 -25.57 3.82
CA PRO A 273 -18.27 -25.23 4.00
C PRO A 273 -18.61 -25.05 5.49
N PRO A 274 -19.69 -24.32 5.83
CA PRO A 274 -20.09 -24.06 7.22
C PRO A 274 -20.19 -25.31 8.12
N GLU A 275 -20.64 -26.44 7.57
CA GLU A 275 -20.80 -27.70 8.30
C GLU A 275 -19.46 -28.27 8.80
N ALA A 276 -18.34 -27.84 8.20
CA ALA A 276 -17.01 -28.25 8.63
C ALA A 276 -16.68 -27.73 10.04
N GLU A 277 -17.37 -26.71 10.56
CA GLU A 277 -17.15 -26.19 11.91
C GLU A 277 -17.22 -27.28 12.98
N ALA A 278 -18.17 -28.21 12.86
CA ALA A 278 -18.37 -29.29 13.83
C ALA A 278 -17.16 -30.23 13.97
N THR A 279 -16.24 -30.20 13.00
CA THR A 279 -15.09 -31.10 12.95
C THR A 279 -13.76 -30.37 12.78
N THR A 280 -13.75 -29.05 12.59
CA THR A 280 -12.52 -28.31 12.35
C THR A 280 -11.99 -27.71 13.65
N ARG A 281 -10.71 -27.92 13.93
CA ARG A 281 -9.98 -27.29 15.03
C ARG A 281 -8.54 -27.02 14.61
N SER A 282 -7.92 -26.02 15.21
CA SER A 282 -6.51 -25.70 14.97
C SER A 282 -5.59 -26.76 15.56
N GLN A 283 -4.34 -26.81 15.09
CA GLN A 283 -3.30 -27.67 15.68
C GLN A 283 -2.19 -26.81 16.30
N PRO A 284 -1.62 -27.22 17.44
CA PRO A 284 -0.50 -26.51 18.06
C PRO A 284 0.82 -26.78 17.32
N ASP A 285 1.86 -26.02 17.71
CA ASP A 285 3.26 -26.21 17.30
C ASP A 285 3.50 -26.19 15.78
N GLN A 286 2.71 -25.37 15.08
CA GLN A 286 2.83 -25.19 13.64
C GLN A 286 3.73 -23.99 13.29
N PRO A 287 4.33 -23.95 12.09
CA PRO A 287 5.06 -22.77 11.62
C PRO A 287 4.16 -21.53 11.57
N ALA A 288 4.74 -20.35 11.81
CA ALA A 288 4.00 -19.09 11.70
C ALA A 288 3.72 -18.74 10.24
N THR A 289 2.56 -18.14 9.99
CA THR A 289 2.14 -17.61 8.68
C THR A 289 1.22 -16.39 8.89
N THR A 290 0.69 -15.83 7.81
CA THR A 290 -0.25 -14.70 7.84
C THR A 290 -1.48 -15.01 7.02
N VAL A 291 -2.65 -14.57 7.49
CA VAL A 291 -3.88 -14.56 6.69
C VAL A 291 -4.36 -13.13 6.49
N ILE A 292 -4.65 -12.80 5.23
CA ILE A 292 -5.22 -11.51 4.81
C ILE A 292 -6.69 -11.73 4.45
N PHE A 293 -7.56 -11.02 5.17
CA PHE A 293 -9.00 -11.05 4.95
C PHE A 293 -9.42 -9.79 4.20
N LEU A 294 -9.94 -9.96 2.98
CA LEU A 294 -10.45 -8.89 2.13
C LEU A 294 -11.97 -8.97 2.10
N ASN A 295 -12.63 -8.06 2.81
CA ASN A 295 -14.08 -7.96 2.79
C ASN A 295 -14.51 -7.10 1.59
N ARG A 296 -14.96 -7.73 0.51
CA ARG A 296 -15.48 -7.02 -0.67
C ARG A 296 -17.00 -6.91 -0.67
N THR A 297 -17.66 -7.28 0.44
CA THR A 297 -19.11 -7.19 0.60
C THR A 297 -19.55 -5.83 1.17
N ALA A 298 -20.84 -5.56 1.11
CA ALA A 298 -21.45 -4.39 1.75
C ALA A 298 -21.73 -4.58 3.25
N GLN A 299 -21.46 -5.77 3.81
CA GLN A 299 -21.75 -6.14 5.19
C GLN A 299 -20.44 -6.34 5.97
N PRO A 300 -20.37 -6.01 7.27
CA PRO A 300 -19.23 -6.37 8.09
C PRO A 300 -19.13 -7.90 8.24
N VAL A 301 -17.90 -8.40 8.42
CA VAL A 301 -17.63 -9.82 8.64
C VAL A 301 -16.81 -10.00 9.91
N GLU A 302 -17.28 -10.83 10.83
CA GLU A 302 -16.52 -11.16 12.04
C GLU A 302 -15.62 -12.37 11.78
N ARG A 303 -14.39 -12.28 12.29
CA ARG A 303 -13.39 -13.34 12.17
C ARG A 303 -13.22 -14.05 13.49
N PHE A 304 -13.24 -15.38 13.43
CA PHE A 304 -13.01 -16.24 14.59
C PHE A 304 -11.85 -17.19 14.30
N TRP A 305 -10.94 -17.32 15.26
CA TRP A 305 -10.04 -18.46 15.33
C TRP A 305 -10.76 -19.61 16.03
N LEU A 306 -10.78 -20.79 15.42
CA LEU A 306 -11.22 -22.00 16.11
C LEU A 306 -10.03 -22.53 16.91
N ASP A 307 -10.10 -22.51 18.23
CA ASP A 307 -9.02 -22.97 19.10
C ASP A 307 -8.75 -24.49 18.96
N PHE A 308 -7.86 -25.03 19.79
CA PHE A 308 -7.48 -26.43 19.73
C PHE A 308 -8.63 -27.38 20.11
N GLU A 309 -9.63 -26.86 20.83
CA GLU A 309 -10.88 -27.53 21.17
C GLU A 309 -12.00 -27.27 20.15
N GLY A 310 -11.74 -26.46 19.10
CA GLY A 310 -12.71 -26.08 18.08
C GLY A 310 -13.66 -24.95 18.49
N GLN A 311 -13.41 -24.28 19.61
CA GLN A 311 -14.23 -23.16 20.07
C GLN A 311 -13.84 -21.86 19.36
N ARG A 312 -14.85 -21.07 18.97
CA ARG A 312 -14.65 -19.75 18.37
C ARG A 312 -14.02 -18.78 19.38
N LYS A 313 -12.91 -18.15 19.00
CA LYS A 313 -12.34 -16.95 19.64
C LYS A 313 -12.43 -15.80 18.67
N SER A 314 -13.13 -14.72 19.03
CA SER A 314 -13.25 -13.55 18.15
C SER A 314 -11.91 -12.83 18.04
N TYR A 315 -11.56 -12.46 16.81
CA TYR A 315 -10.44 -11.59 16.45
C TYR A 315 -10.93 -10.31 15.78
N GLY A 316 -12.19 -9.94 16.03
CA GLY A 316 -12.79 -8.69 15.58
C GLY A 316 -13.35 -8.74 14.16
N VAL A 317 -13.89 -7.59 13.78
CA VAL A 317 -14.69 -7.40 12.55
C VAL A 317 -13.82 -6.79 11.46
N VAL A 318 -14.00 -7.27 10.23
CA VAL A 318 -13.56 -6.60 9.01
C VAL A 318 -14.73 -5.79 8.47
N PRO A 319 -14.64 -4.45 8.43
CA PRO A 319 -15.74 -3.61 7.97
C PRO A 319 -16.05 -3.84 6.48
N PRO A 320 -17.22 -3.41 5.99
CA PRO A 320 -17.52 -3.42 4.56
C PRO A 320 -16.40 -2.78 3.73
N GLY A 321 -15.97 -3.45 2.67
CA GLY A 321 -14.85 -2.98 1.86
C GLY A 321 -13.46 -3.05 2.50
N GLY A 322 -13.39 -3.40 3.78
CA GLY A 322 -12.18 -3.37 4.60
C GLY A 322 -11.26 -4.56 4.41
N ILE A 323 -10.11 -4.43 5.07
CA ILE A 323 -9.06 -5.44 5.10
C ILE A 323 -8.59 -5.68 6.54
N ALA A 324 -8.19 -6.91 6.83
CA ALA A 324 -7.47 -7.22 8.06
C ALA A 324 -6.36 -8.25 7.79
N SER A 325 -5.16 -7.96 8.26
CA SER A 325 -4.04 -8.90 8.31
C SER A 325 -3.97 -9.55 9.68
N GLN A 326 -3.63 -10.84 9.73
CA GLN A 326 -3.54 -11.58 10.98
C GLN A 326 -2.35 -12.54 10.95
N SER A 327 -1.35 -12.27 11.80
CA SER A 327 -0.32 -13.26 12.13
C SER A 327 -0.97 -14.47 12.81
N THR A 328 -0.64 -15.66 12.34
CA THR A 328 -1.24 -16.92 12.76
C THR A 328 -0.25 -18.06 12.51
N TYR A 329 -0.72 -19.31 12.52
CA TYR A 329 0.11 -20.48 12.24
C TYR A 329 -0.55 -21.36 11.18
N VAL A 330 0.26 -22.17 10.49
CA VAL A 330 -0.24 -23.20 9.58
C VAL A 330 -1.29 -24.04 10.30
N THR A 331 -2.32 -24.49 9.59
CA THR A 331 -3.48 -25.24 10.14
C THR A 331 -4.43 -24.47 11.06
N HIS A 332 -4.14 -23.23 11.46
CA HIS A 332 -5.07 -22.46 12.29
C HIS A 332 -6.38 -22.19 11.52
N ALA A 333 -7.49 -22.72 12.01
CA ALA A 333 -8.77 -22.59 11.32
C ALA A 333 -9.43 -21.25 11.61
N TRP A 334 -9.70 -20.49 10.54
CA TRP A 334 -10.33 -19.19 10.57
C TRP A 334 -11.76 -19.29 10.05
N LEU A 335 -12.74 -19.13 10.96
CA LEU A 335 -14.16 -19.12 10.66
C LEU A 335 -14.65 -17.69 10.50
N LEU A 336 -15.42 -17.41 9.46
CA LEU A 336 -16.01 -16.10 9.24
C LEU A 336 -17.53 -16.14 9.37
N THR A 337 -18.13 -15.09 9.96
CA THR A 337 -19.58 -14.96 10.05
C THR A 337 -20.07 -13.59 9.59
N HIS A 338 -21.34 -13.54 9.17
CA HIS A 338 -22.12 -12.32 9.15
C HIS A 338 -22.46 -11.84 10.58
N PRO A 339 -22.96 -10.60 10.75
CA PRO A 339 -23.35 -10.05 12.06
C PRO A 339 -24.52 -10.79 12.73
N ASP A 340 -25.34 -11.49 11.96
CA ASP A 340 -26.43 -12.35 12.45
C ASP A 340 -25.95 -13.72 12.97
N GLY A 341 -24.64 -13.97 12.92
CA GLY A 341 -24.00 -15.23 13.34
C GLY A 341 -24.00 -16.32 12.26
N LYS A 342 -24.55 -16.07 11.07
CA LYS A 342 -24.51 -17.02 9.96
C LYS A 342 -23.06 -17.23 9.50
N VAL A 343 -22.63 -18.49 9.50
CA VAL A 343 -21.29 -18.87 9.08
C VAL A 343 -21.14 -18.75 7.56
N LEU A 344 -20.12 -18.03 7.12
CA LEU A 344 -19.75 -17.86 5.71
C LEU A 344 -18.88 -19.01 5.20
N GLY A 345 -18.06 -19.57 6.09
CA GLY A 345 -17.14 -20.66 5.79
C GLY A 345 -15.96 -20.67 6.74
N ILE A 346 -15.05 -21.60 6.49
CA ILE A 346 -13.80 -21.75 7.25
C ILE A 346 -12.63 -21.79 6.26
N TRP A 347 -11.52 -21.16 6.63
CA TRP A 347 -10.29 -21.14 5.84
C TRP A 347 -9.13 -21.59 6.73
N VAL A 348 -8.25 -22.40 6.17
CA VAL A 348 -7.10 -22.97 6.88
C VAL A 348 -5.85 -22.60 6.09
N PRO A 349 -4.92 -21.82 6.67
CA PRO A 349 -3.72 -21.39 5.98
C PRO A 349 -2.68 -22.50 5.90
N GLU A 350 -1.85 -22.39 4.88
CA GLU A 350 -0.65 -23.19 4.63
C GLU A 350 0.60 -22.35 4.95
N GLU A 351 1.79 -22.79 4.53
CA GLU A 351 3.04 -22.06 4.79
C GLU A 351 3.07 -20.68 4.10
N ALA A 352 2.53 -20.58 2.89
CA ALA A 352 2.40 -19.31 2.17
C ALA A 352 1.37 -18.37 2.84
N VAL A 353 1.45 -17.07 2.52
CA VAL A 353 0.47 -16.10 3.01
C VAL A 353 -0.90 -16.47 2.45
N GLY A 354 -1.86 -16.72 3.33
CA GLY A 354 -3.22 -17.05 2.95
C GLY A 354 -4.03 -15.78 2.65
N ARG A 355 -4.75 -15.77 1.54
CA ARG A 355 -5.70 -14.71 1.20
C ARG A 355 -7.12 -15.24 1.19
N VAL A 356 -8.00 -14.54 1.91
CA VAL A 356 -9.43 -14.84 1.98
C VAL A 356 -10.19 -13.67 1.38
N ILE A 357 -10.75 -13.87 0.18
CA ILE A 357 -11.59 -12.88 -0.48
C ILE A 357 -13.05 -13.19 -0.17
N ILE A 358 -13.69 -12.30 0.57
CA ILE A 358 -15.08 -12.43 0.96
C ILE A 358 -15.88 -11.62 -0.06
N THR A 359 -16.69 -12.31 -0.85
CA THR A 359 -17.60 -11.71 -1.82
C THR A 359 -19.02 -12.08 -1.45
N ASP A 360 -19.96 -11.18 -1.78
CA ASP A 360 -21.34 -11.60 -1.90
C ASP A 360 -21.32 -12.64 -3.00
N ALA A 361 -21.70 -13.90 -2.67
CA ALA A 361 -21.70 -14.96 -3.66
C ALA A 361 -22.35 -14.42 -4.93
N ALA A 362 -21.71 -14.63 -6.09
CA ALA A 362 -22.41 -14.44 -7.34
C ALA A 362 -23.75 -15.17 -7.18
N ALA A 363 -24.85 -14.48 -7.43
CA ALA A 363 -26.11 -15.19 -7.66
C ALA A 363 -25.77 -16.26 -8.70
N ASP A 364 -25.88 -17.52 -8.29
CA ASP A 364 -25.38 -18.70 -9.02
C ASP A 364 -25.74 -18.69 -10.52
#